data_AF-A0A564YFF0-F1
#
_entry.id   AF-A0A564YFF0-F1
#
_cell.length_a   1.000
_cell.length_b   1.000
_cell.length_c   1.000
_cell.angle_alpha   90.00
_cell.angle_beta   90.00
_cell.angle_gamma   90.00
#
_symmetry.space_group_name_H-M   'P 1'
#
loop_
_entity.id
_entity.type
_entity.pdbx_description
1 polymer ?
#
loop_
_entity_poly.entity_id
_entity_poly.type
_entity_poly.pdbx_seq_one_letter_code
_entity_poly.pdbx_strand_id
1 'polypeptide(L)'
;MSSGYEDEATNSKSSQSNDKTPEVNPKLQSHSKNSSDNEDDAFSSGEEEMMQRMAAMRTSQGSTSRRLSSLDVYLLRPREESVSYVLKGKGTLKDVINEVKEFEQQEANKVTEEERRQLASDRKRAEVMMARLQKNDDKRRESVLRDLTEAQSEKIRNRSQVKKFDGLTSEKRKRLKELLMQKAKEEFRNERKEQMRAKEDYLQKVCPPLNMNNMDDAQLVKLIKDLYARVKRCQEQKLEWEQRLQVQTEEIHSLIQEIQEKQGRFSVPVLRKVKRK
;
A
#
# COMPACT_ATOMS: atom_id res chain seq x y z
N MET A 1 -50.14 51.50 12.10
CA MET A 1 -48.85 51.75 11.40
C MET A 1 -47.85 50.82 12.05
N SER A 2 -47.57 49.61 11.56
CA SER A 2 -47.44 49.12 10.17
C SER A 2 -46.16 49.60 9.49
N SER A 3 -45.07 48.91 9.79
CA SER A 3 -43.95 48.66 8.87
C SER A 3 -43.29 47.36 9.32
N GLY A 4 -43.23 46.36 8.44
CA GLY A 4 -42.49 45.12 8.69
C GLY A 4 -41.15 45.19 8.00
N TYR A 5 -40.09 44.67 8.63
CA TYR A 5 -38.83 44.40 7.96
C TYR A 5 -38.87 42.97 7.41
N GLU A 6 -38.61 42.81 6.11
CA GLU A 6 -38.49 41.51 5.45
C GLU A 6 -37.03 41.05 5.41
N ASP A 7 -36.80 39.75 5.60
CA ASP A 7 -35.46 39.13 5.52
C ASP A 7 -35.10 38.81 4.06
N GLU A 8 -34.22 39.60 3.42
CA GLU A 8 -33.70 39.27 2.08
C GLU A 8 -32.73 38.07 2.11
N ALA A 9 -33.24 36.89 1.78
CA ALA A 9 -32.45 35.67 1.63
C ALA A 9 -31.78 35.56 0.24
N THR A 10 -30.47 35.83 0.17
CA THR A 10 -29.69 35.78 -1.08
C THR A 10 -29.44 34.35 -1.57
N ASN A 11 -30.30 33.88 -2.50
CA ASN A 11 -30.30 32.52 -3.05
C ASN A 11 -29.66 32.43 -4.45
N SER A 12 -28.33 32.44 -4.51
CA SER A 12 -27.57 32.38 -5.76
C SER A 12 -27.44 30.95 -6.31
N LYS A 13 -28.49 30.46 -7.01
CA LYS A 13 -28.38 29.25 -7.84
C LYS A 13 -27.66 29.56 -9.16
N SER A 14 -26.51 28.93 -9.39
CA SER A 14 -25.86 28.94 -10.71
C SER A 14 -26.57 27.97 -11.67
N SER A 15 -26.71 28.39 -12.92
CA SER A 15 -27.39 27.63 -13.98
C SER A 15 -26.45 26.66 -14.68
N GLN A 16 -26.89 25.42 -14.91
CA GLN A 16 -26.30 24.53 -15.90
C GLN A 16 -27.33 24.27 -17.01
N SER A 17 -27.02 24.74 -18.22
CA SER A 17 -27.75 24.40 -19.43
C SER A 17 -27.46 22.95 -19.84
N ASN A 18 -28.49 22.25 -20.29
CA ASN A 18 -28.31 21.02 -21.06
C ASN A 18 -28.17 21.40 -22.53
N ASP A 19 -27.23 20.78 -23.23
CA ASP A 19 -27.40 20.53 -24.67
C ASP A 19 -26.78 19.17 -25.03
N LYS A 20 -27.19 18.56 -26.14
CA LYS A 20 -27.05 17.11 -26.32
C LYS A 20 -27.07 16.65 -27.79
N THR A 21 -26.17 15.73 -28.14
CA THR A 21 -26.17 14.86 -29.35
C THR A 21 -25.85 15.54 -30.71
N PRO A 22 -25.57 14.80 -31.81
CA PRO A 22 -24.60 13.68 -31.92
C PRO A 22 -23.79 13.61 -33.26
N GLU A 23 -22.58 13.03 -33.25
CA GLU A 23 -21.89 12.39 -34.39
C GLU A 23 -20.87 11.35 -33.81
N VAL A 24 -20.58 10.14 -34.31
CA VAL A 24 -20.73 9.39 -35.59
C VAL A 24 -19.49 9.38 -36.51
N ASN A 25 -18.54 8.47 -36.19
CA ASN A 25 -17.62 7.75 -37.13
C ASN A 25 -16.61 8.60 -37.97
N PRO A 26 -15.61 8.03 -38.70
CA PRO A 26 -15.42 6.62 -39.08
C PRO A 26 -14.03 6.03 -38.71
N LYS A 27 -13.35 5.36 -39.67
CA LYS A 27 -12.33 4.31 -39.51
C LYS A 27 -11.36 4.36 -40.71
N LEU A 28 -10.19 3.72 -40.61
CA LEU A 28 -9.14 3.57 -41.66
C LEU A 28 -8.24 4.84 -41.81
N GLN A 29 -6.96 4.78 -42.24
CA GLN A 29 -6.15 3.63 -42.71
C GLN A 29 -4.63 3.82 -42.47
N SER A 30 -3.90 2.71 -42.57
CA SER A 30 -2.44 2.45 -42.69
C SER A 30 -1.59 3.49 -43.45
N HIS A 31 -0.26 3.63 -43.25
CA HIS A 31 0.80 2.64 -42.92
C HIS A 31 1.70 3.13 -41.73
N SER A 32 2.96 2.74 -41.43
CA SER A 32 4.02 2.04 -42.18
C SER A 32 5.14 1.39 -41.31
N LYS A 33 6.25 1.02 -41.98
CA LYS A 33 7.47 0.30 -41.55
C LYS A 33 8.65 1.28 -41.31
N ASN A 34 9.79 0.96 -40.66
CA ASN A 34 10.40 -0.32 -40.22
C ASN A 34 11.46 -0.04 -39.09
N SER A 35 12.12 -1.09 -38.57
CA SER A 35 13.32 -1.09 -37.67
C SER A 35 13.03 -1.00 -36.16
N SER A 36 13.74 -1.69 -35.23
CA SER A 36 14.58 -2.91 -35.30
C SER A 36 15.00 -3.31 -33.86
N ASP A 37 14.12 -3.96 -33.10
CA ASP A 37 14.46 -4.38 -31.72
C ASP A 37 14.96 -5.83 -31.69
N ASN A 38 16.24 -6.00 -31.38
CA ASN A 38 16.82 -7.25 -30.87
C ASN A 38 17.02 -7.06 -29.36
N GLU A 39 16.28 -7.79 -28.54
CA GLU A 39 16.60 -8.04 -27.14
C GLU A 39 16.50 -9.56 -26.94
N ASP A 40 17.62 -10.19 -26.59
CA ASP A 40 17.73 -11.65 -26.49
C ASP A 40 17.17 -12.13 -25.14
N ASP A 41 15.89 -12.50 -25.10
CA ASP A 41 15.24 -13.20 -23.98
C ASP A 41 15.88 -14.60 -23.80
N ALA A 42 17.04 -14.63 -23.14
CA ALA A 42 17.81 -15.82 -22.84
C ALA A 42 17.10 -16.70 -21.79
N PHE A 43 16.18 -17.54 -22.28
CA PHE A 43 15.38 -18.47 -21.48
C PHE A 43 16.24 -19.24 -20.46
N SER A 44 15.88 -19.12 -19.18
CA SER A 44 16.58 -19.83 -18.11
C SER A 44 16.29 -21.32 -18.19
N SER A 45 17.33 -22.17 -18.18
CA SER A 45 17.21 -23.62 -18.39
C SER A 45 16.31 -24.34 -17.37
N GLY A 46 16.08 -23.74 -16.20
CA GLY A 46 15.10 -24.25 -15.23
C GLY A 46 13.64 -24.15 -15.67
N GLU A 47 13.28 -23.16 -16.50
CA GLU A 47 11.93 -23.05 -17.06
C GLU A 47 11.72 -24.03 -18.22
N GLU A 48 12.76 -24.28 -19.04
CA GLU A 48 12.71 -25.32 -20.06
C GLU A 48 12.58 -26.73 -19.44
N GLU A 49 13.37 -27.05 -18.40
CA GLU A 49 13.24 -28.32 -17.67
C GLU A 49 11.84 -28.46 -17.00
N MET A 50 11.31 -27.37 -16.43
CA MET A 50 9.96 -27.35 -15.85
C MET A 50 8.88 -27.53 -16.92
N MET A 51 9.05 -26.93 -18.10
CA MET A 51 8.10 -27.06 -19.22
C MET A 51 8.16 -28.47 -19.85
N GLN A 52 9.35 -29.06 -19.98
CA GLN A 52 9.50 -30.47 -20.40
C GLN A 52 8.93 -31.45 -19.37
N ARG A 53 9.12 -31.21 -18.06
CA ARG A 53 8.41 -31.96 -17.01
C ARG A 53 6.89 -31.83 -17.15
N MET A 54 6.36 -30.63 -17.39
CA MET A 54 4.93 -30.43 -17.54
C MET A 54 4.39 -31.07 -18.82
N ALA A 55 5.16 -31.08 -19.91
CA ALA A 55 4.85 -31.79 -21.15
C ALA A 55 4.82 -33.31 -20.94
N ALA A 56 5.83 -33.87 -20.27
CA ALA A 56 5.92 -35.30 -19.93
C ALA A 56 4.79 -35.76 -18.99
N MET A 57 4.25 -34.87 -18.14
CA MET A 57 3.02 -35.15 -17.38
C MET A 57 1.76 -35.02 -18.24
N ARG A 58 1.68 -34.06 -19.16
CA ARG A 58 0.53 -33.87 -20.06
C ARG A 58 0.35 -35.01 -21.07
N THR A 59 1.42 -35.61 -21.58
CA THR A 59 1.33 -36.77 -22.51
C THR A 59 0.75 -38.04 -21.88
N SER A 60 0.59 -38.08 -20.54
CA SER A 60 -0.08 -39.20 -19.85
C SER A 60 -1.61 -39.23 -19.99
N GLN A 61 -2.24 -38.16 -20.50
CA GLN A 61 -3.69 -38.03 -20.71
C GLN A 61 -4.05 -38.07 -22.21
N GLY A 62 -3.45 -38.96 -23.00
CA GLY A 62 -3.68 -38.95 -24.45
C GLY A 62 -3.08 -40.08 -25.30
N SER A 63 -2.57 -41.17 -24.72
CA SER A 63 -2.13 -42.35 -25.49
C SER A 63 -2.63 -43.64 -24.85
N THR A 64 -3.18 -44.55 -25.66
CA THR A 64 -3.77 -45.80 -25.20
C THR A 64 -2.69 -46.84 -24.91
N SER A 65 -2.17 -46.84 -23.68
CA SER A 65 -1.21 -47.83 -23.19
C SER A 65 -1.82 -49.25 -23.17
N ARG A 66 -1.84 -49.92 -24.32
CA ARG A 66 -1.97 -51.38 -24.38
C ARG A 66 -0.84 -51.99 -23.56
N ARG A 67 -1.17 -52.98 -22.72
CA ARG A 67 -0.15 -53.81 -22.08
C ARG A 67 0.57 -54.57 -23.19
N LEU A 68 1.89 -54.49 -23.22
CA LEU A 68 2.73 -55.16 -24.21
C LEU A 68 2.40 -56.66 -24.24
N SER A 69 2.32 -57.22 -25.44
CA SER A 69 2.17 -58.67 -25.66
C SER A 69 3.36 -59.43 -25.08
N SER A 70 3.15 -60.70 -24.73
CA SER A 70 4.26 -61.61 -24.39
C SER A 70 5.28 -61.74 -25.52
N LEU A 71 4.84 -61.54 -26.78
CA LEU A 71 5.71 -61.46 -27.95
C LEU A 71 6.54 -60.16 -27.98
N ASP A 72 5.92 -59.01 -27.71
CA ASP A 72 6.59 -57.71 -27.70
C ASP A 72 7.72 -57.68 -26.65
N VAL A 73 7.45 -58.21 -25.45
CA VAL A 73 8.43 -58.37 -24.36
C VAL A 73 9.56 -59.35 -24.73
N TYR A 74 9.33 -60.26 -25.67
CA TYR A 74 10.35 -61.15 -26.21
C TYR A 74 11.19 -60.49 -27.31
N LEU A 75 10.58 -59.63 -28.14
CA LEU A 75 11.24 -58.92 -29.24
C LEU A 75 12.01 -57.68 -28.79
N LEU A 76 11.61 -57.03 -27.69
CA LEU A 76 12.36 -55.93 -27.06
C LEU A 76 13.56 -56.40 -26.22
N ARG A 77 13.74 -57.72 -26.05
CA ARG A 77 14.90 -58.26 -25.35
C ARG A 77 16.11 -58.22 -26.30
N PRO A 78 17.24 -57.58 -25.94
CA PRO A 78 18.42 -57.57 -26.79
C PRO A 78 18.85 -59.00 -27.12
N ARG A 79 19.10 -59.29 -28.41
CA ARG A 79 19.85 -60.48 -28.78
C ARG A 79 21.33 -60.18 -28.55
N GLU A 80 21.98 -61.03 -27.76
CA GLU A 80 23.43 -61.02 -27.67
C GLU A 80 24.01 -61.48 -29.01
N GLU A 81 24.67 -60.56 -29.71
CA GLU A 81 25.49 -60.89 -30.87
C GLU A 81 26.74 -61.64 -30.39
N SER A 82 27.09 -62.73 -31.07
CA SER A 82 28.20 -63.59 -30.66
C SER A 82 29.55 -62.90 -30.93
N VAL A 83 30.04 -62.14 -29.96
CA VAL A 83 31.30 -61.39 -30.04
C VAL A 83 32.47 -62.34 -30.27
N SER A 84 33.10 -62.25 -31.44
CA SER A 84 34.29 -63.03 -31.79
C SER A 84 35.55 -62.38 -31.21
N TYR A 85 35.92 -62.79 -29.99
CA TYR A 85 37.11 -62.31 -29.27
C TYR A 85 38.44 -62.77 -29.91
N VAL A 86 38.77 -62.21 -31.07
CA VAL A 86 40.10 -62.32 -31.69
C VAL A 86 41.04 -61.34 -30.99
N LEU A 87 41.70 -61.80 -29.92
CA LEU A 87 42.65 -61.02 -29.12
C LEU A 87 43.88 -60.59 -29.93
N LYS A 88 43.81 -59.40 -30.55
CA LYS A 88 44.90 -58.82 -31.36
C LYS A 88 45.97 -58.13 -30.51
N GLY A 89 46.92 -58.93 -30.03
CA GLY A 89 48.36 -58.64 -30.11
C GLY A 89 48.96 -57.41 -29.39
N LYS A 90 49.72 -57.72 -28.33
CA LYS A 90 51.04 -57.10 -28.02
C LYS A 90 51.07 -55.60 -27.68
N GLY A 91 50.39 -55.18 -26.62
CA GLY A 91 50.98 -54.15 -25.74
C GLY A 91 52.21 -54.71 -25.01
N THR A 92 53.13 -53.87 -24.53
CA THR A 92 54.22 -54.33 -23.65
C THR A 92 53.71 -54.51 -22.22
N LEU A 93 54.41 -55.30 -21.41
CA LEU A 93 54.00 -55.53 -20.01
C LEU A 93 53.94 -54.23 -19.17
N LYS A 94 54.70 -53.19 -19.55
CA LYS A 94 54.64 -51.88 -18.88
C LYS A 94 53.34 -51.14 -19.21
N ASP A 95 52.86 -51.25 -20.44
CA ASP A 95 51.66 -50.58 -20.91
C ASP A 95 50.43 -51.17 -20.20
N VAL A 96 50.34 -52.51 -20.15
CA VAL A 96 49.29 -53.22 -19.39
C VAL A 96 49.33 -52.89 -17.90
N ILE A 97 50.52 -52.75 -17.29
CA ILE A 97 50.65 -52.34 -15.88
C ILE A 97 50.21 -50.88 -15.67
N ASN A 98 50.40 -50.00 -16.66
CA ASN A 98 49.93 -48.62 -16.58
C ASN A 98 48.41 -48.54 -16.79
N GLU A 99 47.85 -49.26 -17.77
CA GLU A 99 46.40 -49.38 -17.99
C GLU A 99 45.68 -49.87 -16.73
N VAL A 100 46.22 -50.90 -16.05
CA VAL A 100 45.65 -51.38 -14.77
C VAL A 100 45.70 -50.31 -13.68
N LYS A 101 46.82 -49.58 -13.54
CA LYS A 101 46.94 -48.48 -12.55
C LYS A 101 46.05 -47.29 -12.87
N GLU A 102 45.85 -46.99 -14.14
CA GLU A 102 44.93 -45.94 -14.58
C GLU A 102 43.48 -46.37 -14.35
N PHE A 103 43.14 -47.65 -14.54
CA PHE A 103 41.85 -48.21 -14.19
C PHE A 103 41.59 -48.19 -12.67
N GLU A 104 42.56 -48.63 -11.85
CA GLU A 104 42.50 -48.54 -10.38
C GLU A 104 42.30 -47.09 -9.90
N GLN A 105 43.01 -46.13 -10.50
CA GLN A 105 42.83 -44.70 -10.21
C GLN A 105 41.47 -44.17 -10.70
N GLN A 106 40.97 -44.63 -11.85
CA GLN A 106 39.64 -44.27 -12.34
C GLN A 106 38.53 -44.79 -11.43
N GLU A 107 38.63 -46.04 -10.95
CA GLU A 107 37.67 -46.59 -9.97
C GLU A 107 37.73 -45.84 -8.64
N ALA A 108 38.93 -45.56 -8.11
CA ALA A 108 39.09 -44.75 -6.89
C ALA A 108 38.51 -43.33 -7.05
N ASN A 109 38.70 -42.70 -8.21
CA ASN A 109 38.12 -41.39 -8.53
C ASN A 109 36.60 -41.46 -8.67
N LYS A 110 36.03 -42.52 -9.26
CA LYS A 110 34.57 -42.73 -9.34
C LYS A 110 33.97 -42.89 -7.95
N VAL A 111 34.52 -43.77 -7.11
CA VAL A 111 34.04 -44.01 -5.75
C VAL A 111 34.07 -42.72 -4.93
N THR A 112 35.18 -41.98 -4.95
CA THR A 112 35.27 -40.70 -4.21
C THR A 112 34.40 -39.58 -4.82
N GLU A 113 34.08 -39.61 -6.12
CA GLU A 113 33.07 -38.71 -6.68
C GLU A 113 31.64 -39.10 -6.25
N GLU A 114 31.32 -40.40 -6.23
CA GLU A 114 30.02 -40.90 -5.76
C GLU A 114 29.78 -40.61 -4.28
N GLU A 115 30.78 -40.80 -3.41
CA GLU A 115 30.72 -40.39 -1.99
C GLU A 115 30.43 -38.88 -1.86
N ARG A 116 31.08 -38.04 -2.67
CA ARG A 116 30.84 -36.59 -2.68
C ARG A 116 29.45 -36.24 -3.21
N ARG A 117 28.93 -36.97 -4.20
CA ARG A 117 27.55 -36.83 -4.72
C ARG A 117 26.51 -37.25 -3.67
N GLN A 118 26.75 -38.34 -2.93
CA GLN A 118 25.90 -38.80 -1.83
C GLN A 118 25.87 -37.78 -0.68
N LEU A 119 27.05 -37.34 -0.20
CA LEU A 119 27.18 -36.32 0.84
C LEU A 119 26.50 -34.99 0.44
N ALA A 120 26.57 -34.61 -0.84
CA ALA A 120 25.86 -33.43 -1.36
C ALA A 120 24.33 -33.62 -1.43
N SER A 121 23.83 -34.83 -1.72
CA SER A 121 22.41 -35.18 -1.59
C SER A 121 21.95 -35.04 -0.14
N ASP A 122 22.68 -35.63 0.80
CA ASP A 122 22.25 -35.69 2.19
C ASP A 122 22.37 -34.34 2.91
N ARG A 123 23.36 -33.52 2.53
CA ARG A 123 23.40 -32.10 2.91
C ARG A 123 22.14 -31.35 2.44
N LYS A 124 21.72 -31.51 1.18
CA LYS A 124 20.49 -30.89 0.64
C LYS A 124 19.23 -31.40 1.37
N ARG A 125 19.18 -32.69 1.74
CA ARG A 125 18.07 -33.26 2.52
C ARG A 125 18.01 -32.66 3.94
N ALA A 126 19.16 -32.54 4.61
CA ALA A 126 19.28 -31.93 5.93
C ALA A 126 18.89 -30.44 5.91
N GLU A 127 19.33 -29.70 4.89
CA GLU A 127 19.00 -28.28 4.68
C GLU A 127 17.48 -28.08 4.52
N VAL A 128 16.82 -28.89 3.68
CA VAL A 128 15.36 -28.89 3.51
C VAL A 128 14.63 -29.26 4.82
N MET A 129 15.19 -30.16 5.63
CA MET A 129 14.63 -30.51 6.94
C MET A 129 14.75 -29.35 7.94
N MET A 130 15.90 -28.69 8.03
CA MET A 130 16.13 -27.53 8.89
C MET A 130 15.24 -26.35 8.49
N ALA A 131 15.11 -26.05 7.19
CA ALA A 131 14.22 -25.00 6.69
C ALA A 131 12.73 -25.27 7.02
N ARG A 132 12.31 -26.55 7.06
CA ARG A 132 10.95 -26.93 7.50
C ARG A 132 10.74 -26.73 9.00
N LEU A 133 11.75 -27.01 9.82
CA LEU A 133 11.72 -26.77 11.27
C LEU A 133 11.65 -25.27 11.58
N GLN A 134 12.55 -24.48 10.99
CA GLN A 134 12.57 -23.02 11.15
C GLN A 134 11.23 -22.39 10.74
N LYS A 135 10.67 -22.79 9.59
CA LYS A 135 9.34 -22.33 9.13
C LYS A 135 8.16 -22.77 10.01
N ASN A 136 8.36 -23.73 10.93
CA ASN A 136 7.37 -24.10 11.95
C ASN A 136 7.56 -23.22 13.21
N ASP A 137 8.80 -23.02 13.64
CA ASP A 137 9.11 -22.15 14.79
C ASP A 137 8.78 -20.69 14.52
N ASP A 138 8.99 -20.19 13.30
CA ASP A 138 8.61 -18.82 12.91
C ASP A 138 7.09 -18.64 12.91
N LYS A 139 6.32 -19.65 12.48
CA LYS A 139 4.84 -19.64 12.62
C LYS A 139 4.40 -19.64 14.08
N ARG A 140 5.11 -20.36 14.97
CA ARG A 140 4.83 -20.39 16.41
C ARG A 140 5.17 -19.05 17.07
N ARG A 141 6.27 -18.39 16.66
CA ARG A 141 6.61 -17.02 17.07
C ARG A 141 5.52 -16.04 16.62
N GLU A 142 5.09 -16.14 15.36
CA GLU A 142 4.05 -15.28 14.80
C GLU A 142 2.69 -15.48 15.49
N SER A 143 2.27 -16.71 15.77
CA SER A 143 1.01 -16.96 16.50
C SER A 143 1.06 -16.37 17.91
N VAL A 144 2.13 -16.62 18.67
CA VAL A 144 2.29 -16.06 20.03
C VAL A 144 2.30 -14.52 20.01
N LEU A 145 2.90 -13.89 18.98
CA LEU A 145 2.85 -12.43 18.81
C LEU A 145 1.42 -11.93 18.50
N ARG A 146 0.65 -12.64 17.68
CA ARG A 146 -0.77 -12.32 17.43
C ARG A 146 -1.60 -12.47 18.71
N ASP A 147 -1.49 -13.60 19.41
CA ASP A 147 -2.19 -13.87 20.66
C ASP A 147 -1.91 -12.77 21.72
N LEU A 148 -0.65 -12.30 21.81
CA LEU A 148 -0.25 -11.21 22.69
C LEU A 148 -0.85 -9.85 22.26
N THR A 149 -0.87 -9.52 20.97
CA THR A 149 -1.47 -8.25 20.49
C THR A 149 -3.00 -8.26 20.59
N GLU A 150 -3.65 -9.39 20.34
CA GLU A 150 -5.09 -9.57 20.54
C GLU A 150 -5.44 -9.42 22.03
N ALA A 151 -4.74 -10.12 22.94
CA ALA A 151 -4.93 -9.99 24.38
C ALA A 151 -4.63 -8.58 24.93
N GLN A 152 -3.71 -7.82 24.32
CA GLN A 152 -3.53 -6.40 24.64
C GLN A 152 -4.74 -5.56 24.15
N SER A 153 -5.23 -5.81 22.93
CA SER A 153 -6.41 -5.11 22.39
C SER A 153 -7.68 -5.41 23.21
N GLU A 154 -7.85 -6.64 23.69
CA GLU A 154 -8.95 -7.03 24.56
C GLU A 154 -8.86 -6.37 25.93
N LYS A 155 -7.67 -6.29 26.54
CA LYS A 155 -7.46 -5.53 27.78
C LYS A 155 -7.85 -4.06 27.62
N ILE A 156 -7.58 -3.45 26.46
CA ILE A 156 -8.00 -2.07 26.15
C ILE A 156 -9.53 -1.97 25.98
N ARG A 157 -10.17 -2.90 25.24
CA ARG A 157 -11.63 -2.97 25.07
C ARG A 157 -12.37 -3.22 26.40
N ASN A 158 -11.82 -4.08 27.26
CA ASN A 158 -12.41 -4.39 28.56
C ASN A 158 -12.19 -3.26 29.57
N ARG A 159 -11.05 -2.54 29.51
CA ARG A 159 -10.82 -1.35 30.35
C ARG A 159 -11.79 -0.20 30.05
N SER A 160 -12.29 -0.08 28.82
CA SER A 160 -13.35 0.88 28.47
C SER A 160 -14.78 0.39 28.78
N GLN A 161 -15.00 -0.92 28.93
CA GLN A 161 -16.25 -1.51 29.45
C GLN A 161 -16.38 -1.41 30.98
N VAL A 162 -15.27 -1.47 31.72
CA VAL A 162 -15.23 -1.63 33.19
C VAL A 162 -15.17 -0.29 33.97
N LYS A 163 -15.71 0.79 33.40
CA LYS A 163 -16.16 1.98 34.15
C LYS A 163 -17.58 2.39 33.77
N LYS A 164 -18.51 1.43 33.92
CA LYS A 164 -19.95 1.74 34.00
C LYS A 164 -20.16 2.67 35.20
N PHE A 165 -20.61 3.90 34.95
CA PHE A 165 -21.02 4.83 36.00
C PHE A 165 -22.27 4.27 36.67
N ASP A 166 -22.07 3.65 37.84
CA ASP A 166 -23.12 2.89 38.51
C ASP A 166 -24.15 3.80 39.19
N GLY A 167 -25.39 3.31 39.34
CA GLY A 167 -26.49 4.04 39.98
C GLY A 167 -27.31 5.00 39.10
N LEU A 168 -26.90 5.36 37.87
CA LEU A 168 -27.74 6.17 36.96
C LEU A 168 -28.41 5.35 35.85
N THR A 169 -29.74 5.41 35.80
CA THR A 169 -30.54 4.86 34.70
C THR A 169 -30.14 5.46 33.35
N SER A 170 -30.38 4.71 32.27
CA SER A 170 -30.03 5.13 30.90
C SER A 170 -30.65 6.49 30.53
N GLU A 171 -31.90 6.70 30.92
CA GLU A 171 -32.65 7.94 30.76
C GLU A 171 -32.02 9.13 31.51
N LYS A 172 -31.68 8.96 32.80
CA LYS A 172 -31.01 10.01 33.58
C LYS A 172 -29.66 10.40 32.97
N ARG A 173 -28.91 9.44 32.39
CA ARG A 173 -27.66 9.70 31.66
C ARG A 173 -27.87 10.43 30.33
N LYS A 174 -28.94 10.15 29.59
CA LYS A 174 -29.32 10.93 28.39
C LYS A 174 -29.65 12.38 28.75
N ARG A 175 -30.55 12.59 29.72
CA ARG A 175 -30.94 13.93 30.19
C ARG A 175 -29.74 14.73 30.74
N LEU A 176 -28.81 14.09 31.44
CA LEU A 176 -27.58 14.74 31.90
C LEU A 176 -26.66 15.15 30.73
N LYS A 177 -26.54 14.30 29.69
CA LYS A 177 -25.80 14.65 28.46
C LYS A 177 -26.46 15.82 27.71
N GLU A 178 -27.78 15.85 27.64
CA GLU A 178 -28.56 16.94 27.03
C GLU A 178 -28.34 18.27 27.77
N LEU A 179 -28.46 18.26 29.11
CA LEU A 179 -28.19 19.45 29.95
C LEU A 179 -26.74 19.92 29.83
N LEU A 180 -25.77 19.01 29.81
CA LEU A 180 -24.36 19.35 29.61
C LEU A 180 -24.09 19.96 28.23
N MET A 181 -24.75 19.44 27.18
CA MET A 181 -24.63 19.96 25.81
C MET A 181 -25.37 21.29 25.62
N GLN A 182 -26.48 21.52 26.34
CA GLN A 182 -27.14 22.83 26.41
C GLN A 182 -26.23 23.85 27.08
N LYS A 183 -25.71 23.53 28.29
CA LYS A 183 -24.79 24.41 29.02
C LYS A 183 -23.53 24.72 28.19
N ALA A 184 -22.88 23.73 27.59
CA ALA A 184 -21.69 23.95 26.76
C ALA A 184 -22.00 24.83 25.52
N LYS A 185 -23.20 24.72 24.94
CA LYS A 185 -23.66 25.59 23.85
C LYS A 185 -23.94 27.02 24.31
N GLU A 186 -24.38 27.22 25.56
CA GLU A 186 -24.56 28.55 26.16
C GLU A 186 -23.22 29.19 26.52
N GLU A 187 -22.29 28.43 27.11
CA GLU A 187 -20.93 28.86 27.40
C GLU A 187 -20.20 29.28 26.11
N PHE A 188 -20.21 28.45 25.07
CA PHE A 188 -19.63 28.80 23.75
C PHE A 188 -20.27 30.04 23.11
N ARG A 189 -21.59 30.25 23.28
CA ARG A 189 -22.26 31.47 22.81
C ARG A 189 -21.89 32.70 23.62
N ASN A 190 -21.57 32.57 24.90
CA ASN A 190 -21.17 33.67 25.76
C ASN A 190 -19.69 34.01 25.57
N GLU A 191 -18.80 33.00 25.49
CA GLU A 191 -17.40 33.16 25.09
C GLU A 191 -17.29 33.90 23.74
N ARG A 192 -18.06 33.49 22.73
CA ARG A 192 -18.05 34.18 21.43
C ARG A 192 -18.56 35.62 21.48
N LYS A 193 -19.50 35.96 22.36
CA LYS A 193 -19.91 37.37 22.59
C LYS A 193 -18.80 38.16 23.25
N GLU A 194 -18.14 37.58 24.25
CA GLU A 194 -17.09 38.26 25.01
C GLU A 194 -15.83 38.45 24.17
N GLN A 195 -15.48 37.48 23.32
CA GLN A 195 -14.44 37.62 22.30
C GLN A 195 -14.75 38.72 21.28
N MET A 196 -16.02 38.86 20.85
CA MET A 196 -16.44 39.96 19.97
C MET A 196 -16.36 41.31 20.68
N ARG A 197 -16.81 41.42 21.93
CA ARG A 197 -16.66 42.63 22.75
C ARG A 197 -15.20 43.00 22.95
N ALA A 198 -14.35 42.06 23.36
CA ALA A 198 -12.92 42.29 23.54
C ALA A 198 -12.23 42.73 22.23
N LYS A 199 -12.70 42.24 21.08
CA LYS A 199 -12.27 42.69 19.75
C LYS A 199 -12.75 44.11 19.42
N GLU A 200 -14.00 44.46 19.76
CA GLU A 200 -14.57 45.80 19.58
C GLU A 200 -13.85 46.82 20.49
N ASP A 201 -13.67 46.50 21.77
CA ASP A 201 -12.86 47.22 22.75
C ASP A 201 -11.42 47.47 22.27
N TYR A 202 -10.77 46.43 21.75
CA TYR A 202 -9.42 46.52 21.20
C TYR A 202 -9.38 47.38 19.93
N LEU A 203 -10.36 47.22 19.04
CA LEU A 203 -10.48 48.03 17.83
C LEU A 203 -10.72 49.51 18.17
N GLN A 204 -11.52 49.83 19.17
CA GLN A 204 -11.75 51.20 19.63
C GLN A 204 -10.49 51.82 20.28
N LYS A 205 -9.72 51.03 21.03
CA LYS A 205 -8.43 51.46 21.62
C LYS A 205 -7.36 51.71 20.55
N VAL A 206 -7.30 50.84 19.53
CA VAL A 206 -6.30 50.93 18.44
C VAL A 206 -6.70 51.96 17.38
N CYS A 207 -7.96 51.98 16.97
CA CYS A 207 -8.52 52.80 15.90
C CYS A 207 -9.79 53.52 16.41
N PRO A 208 -9.62 54.58 17.21
CA PRO A 208 -10.75 55.41 17.64
C PRO A 208 -11.44 56.06 16.42
N PRO A 209 -12.74 56.41 16.52
CA PRO A 209 -13.47 57.05 15.42
C PRO A 209 -12.82 58.39 15.04
N LEU A 210 -12.69 58.62 13.73
CA LEU A 210 -12.07 59.83 13.17
C LEU A 210 -13.05 61.00 13.19
N ASN A 211 -12.80 61.97 14.08
CA ASN A 211 -13.49 63.25 14.07
C ASN A 211 -12.75 64.22 13.13
N MET A 212 -13.33 64.57 11.99
CA MET A 212 -12.75 65.54 11.03
C MET A 212 -13.40 66.93 11.09
N ASN A 213 -14.30 67.16 12.05
CA ASN A 213 -14.98 68.43 12.25
C ASN A 213 -13.98 69.50 12.72
N ASN A 214 -14.02 70.68 12.09
CA ASN A 214 -13.21 71.85 12.43
C ASN A 214 -11.69 71.69 12.22
N MET A 215 -11.26 70.83 11.29
CA MET A 215 -9.86 70.76 10.85
C MET A 215 -9.58 71.75 9.70
N ASP A 216 -8.35 72.29 9.69
CA ASP A 216 -7.81 73.10 8.58
C ASP A 216 -7.25 72.21 7.45
N ASP A 217 -7.17 72.73 6.22
CA ASP A 217 -6.69 72.00 5.03
C ASP A 217 -5.27 71.43 5.23
N ALA A 218 -4.36 72.19 5.85
CA ALA A 218 -3.01 71.70 6.12
C ALA A 218 -2.97 70.56 7.16
N GLN A 219 -3.91 70.59 8.12
CA GLN A 219 -4.09 69.52 9.11
C GLN A 219 -4.68 68.27 8.47
N LEU A 220 -5.67 68.43 7.59
CA LEU A 220 -6.31 67.33 6.85
C LEU A 220 -5.32 66.62 5.93
N VAL A 221 -4.50 67.37 5.17
CA VAL A 221 -3.43 66.81 4.32
C VAL A 221 -2.39 66.05 5.14
N LYS A 222 -2.09 66.48 6.38
CA LYS A 222 -1.22 65.74 7.29
C LYS A 222 -1.89 64.45 7.76
N LEU A 223 -3.13 64.51 8.25
CA LEU A 223 -3.89 63.36 8.72
C LEU A 223 -3.99 62.26 7.66
N ILE A 224 -4.25 62.62 6.39
CA ILE A 224 -4.31 61.67 5.27
C ILE A 224 -2.97 60.94 5.08
N LYS A 225 -1.82 61.64 5.18
CA LYS A 225 -0.48 61.03 5.08
C LYS A 225 -0.17 60.11 6.25
N ASP A 226 -0.50 60.52 7.47
CA ASP A 226 -0.31 59.72 8.68
C ASP A 226 -1.18 58.45 8.67
N LEU A 227 -2.43 58.56 8.20
CA LEU A 227 -3.33 57.42 7.99
C LEU A 227 -2.83 56.48 6.89
N TYR A 228 -2.33 57.00 5.76
CA TYR A 228 -1.77 56.18 4.68
C TYR A 228 -0.54 55.37 5.14
N ALA A 229 0.39 56.01 5.84
CA ALA A 229 1.56 55.34 6.42
C ALA A 229 1.16 54.27 7.44
N ARG A 230 0.11 54.53 8.23
CA ARG A 230 -0.47 53.56 9.17
C ARG A 230 -1.11 52.37 8.45
N VAL A 231 -1.91 52.60 7.41
CA VAL A 231 -2.56 51.52 6.62
C VAL A 231 -1.51 50.61 5.98
N LYS A 232 -0.43 51.16 5.42
CA LYS A 232 0.69 50.38 4.87
C LYS A 232 1.28 49.42 5.91
N ARG A 233 1.59 49.92 7.12
CA ARG A 233 2.09 49.08 8.23
C ARG A 233 1.09 47.99 8.64
N CYS A 234 -0.20 48.31 8.68
CA CYS A 234 -1.23 47.32 9.00
C CYS A 234 -1.41 46.27 7.90
N GLN A 235 -1.18 46.59 6.62
CA GLN A 235 -1.13 45.61 5.54
C GLN A 235 0.10 44.71 5.63
N GLU A 236 1.28 45.26 5.92
CA GLU A 236 2.52 44.49 6.15
C GLU A 236 2.32 43.47 7.28
N GLN A 237 1.77 43.91 8.42
CA GLN A 237 1.45 43.03 9.55
C GLN A 237 0.36 42.00 9.21
N LYS A 238 -0.67 42.37 8.42
CA LYS A 238 -1.71 41.43 7.98
C LYS A 238 -1.11 40.28 7.17
N LEU A 239 -0.23 40.58 6.21
CA LEU A 239 0.41 39.57 5.36
C LEU A 239 1.31 38.63 6.17
N GLU A 240 2.05 39.15 7.15
CA GLU A 240 2.84 38.34 8.08
C GLU A 240 1.96 37.35 8.88
N TRP A 241 0.80 37.80 9.39
CA TRP A 241 -0.14 36.94 10.09
C TRP A 241 -0.82 35.91 9.18
N GLU A 242 -1.15 36.28 7.93
CA GLU A 242 -1.72 35.35 6.95
C GLU A 242 -0.74 34.24 6.57
N GLN A 243 0.54 34.56 6.37
CA GLN A 243 1.59 33.57 6.12
C GLN A 243 1.78 32.62 7.31
N ARG A 244 1.85 33.16 8.54
CA ARG A 244 1.95 32.35 9.77
C ARG A 244 0.74 31.41 9.94
N LEU A 245 -0.47 31.93 9.69
CA LEU A 245 -1.70 31.15 9.78
C LEU A 245 -1.76 30.05 8.70
N GLN A 246 -1.28 30.31 7.49
CA GLN A 246 -1.19 29.31 6.43
C GLN A 246 -0.28 28.15 6.85
N VAL A 247 0.95 28.43 7.29
CA VAL A 247 1.90 27.39 7.74
C VAL A 247 1.33 26.56 8.89
N GLN A 248 0.71 27.19 9.89
CA GLN A 248 0.04 26.49 10.99
C GLN A 248 -1.17 25.65 10.52
N THR A 249 -1.90 26.10 9.51
CA THR A 249 -3.03 25.37 8.92
C THR A 249 -2.54 24.14 8.14
N GLU A 250 -1.45 24.27 7.39
CA GLU A 250 -0.81 23.16 6.67
C GLU A 250 -0.20 22.13 7.64
N GLU A 251 0.44 22.58 8.73
CA GLU A 251 0.92 21.72 9.82
C GLU A 251 -0.23 20.95 10.48
N ILE A 252 -1.32 21.63 10.85
CA ILE A 252 -2.52 21.01 11.43
C ILE A 252 -3.13 19.97 10.47
N HIS A 253 -3.22 20.25 9.17
CA HIS A 253 -3.71 19.29 8.19
C HIS A 253 -2.80 18.06 8.06
N SER A 254 -1.47 18.26 8.04
CA SER A 254 -0.49 17.18 8.02
C SER A 254 -0.60 16.27 9.26
N LEU A 255 -0.68 16.87 10.45
CA LEU A 255 -0.87 16.13 11.71
C LEU A 255 -2.23 15.40 11.75
N ILE A 256 -3.29 15.99 11.22
CA ILE A 256 -4.61 15.33 11.10
C ILE A 256 -4.54 14.12 10.17
N GLN A 257 -3.82 14.21 9.04
CA GLN A 257 -3.61 13.07 8.14
C GLN A 257 -2.80 11.97 8.83
N GLU A 258 -1.66 12.31 9.45
CA GLU A 258 -0.81 11.34 10.15
C GLU A 258 -1.58 10.60 11.28
N ILE A 259 -2.46 11.31 11.99
CA ILE A 259 -3.35 10.74 13.01
C ILE A 259 -4.40 9.80 12.37
N GLN A 260 -4.96 10.12 11.20
CA GLN A 260 -5.92 9.25 10.51
C GLN A 260 -5.27 7.96 10.03
N GLU A 261 -4.06 8.06 9.45
CA GLU A 261 -3.25 6.92 9.01
C GLU A 261 -2.87 6.02 10.19
N LYS A 262 -2.33 6.60 11.28
CA LYS A 262 -2.02 5.86 12.52
C LYS A 262 -3.24 5.20 13.18
N GLN A 263 -4.44 5.76 13.02
CA GLN A 263 -5.68 5.15 13.52
C GLN A 263 -6.32 4.15 12.55
N GLY A 264 -5.78 3.97 11.33
CA GLY A 264 -6.42 3.19 10.27
C GLY A 264 -7.79 3.73 9.83
N ARG A 265 -8.10 4.99 10.15
CA ARG A 265 -9.38 5.64 9.84
C ARG A 265 -9.37 6.26 8.44
N PHE A 266 -9.03 5.45 7.45
CA PHE A 266 -9.11 5.85 6.05
C PHE A 266 -10.54 6.31 5.72
N SER A 267 -10.64 7.39 4.94
CA SER A 267 -11.90 7.99 4.48
C SER A 267 -12.55 7.16 3.36
N VAL A 268 -12.76 5.86 3.62
CA VAL A 268 -13.36 4.92 2.65
C VAL A 268 -14.73 5.45 2.21
N PRO A 269 -14.91 5.81 0.93
CA PRO A 269 -16.19 6.30 0.44
C PRO A 269 -17.23 5.19 0.57
N VAL A 270 -18.42 5.51 1.06
CA VAL A 270 -19.46 4.52 1.36
C VAL A 270 -20.00 3.89 0.07
N LEU A 271 -19.37 2.78 -0.36
CA LEU A 271 -19.70 2.05 -1.57
C LEU A 271 -21.12 1.47 -1.49
N ARG A 272 -22.04 2.05 -2.25
CA ARG A 272 -23.41 1.56 -2.36
C ARG A 272 -23.44 0.35 -3.28
N LYS A 273 -24.16 -0.72 -2.89
CA LYS A 273 -24.27 -1.96 -3.68
C LYS A 273 -25.10 -1.74 -4.96
N VAL A 274 -24.42 -1.40 -6.05
CA VAL A 274 -25.03 -1.31 -7.39
C VAL A 274 -25.43 -2.72 -7.84
N LYS A 275 -26.70 -2.89 -8.26
CA LYS A 275 -27.12 -4.11 -8.98
C LYS A 275 -26.56 -4.04 -10.39
N ARG A 276 -25.90 -5.11 -10.86
CA ARG A 276 -25.59 -5.26 -12.29
C ARG A 276 -26.89 -5.31 -13.10
N LYS A 277 -26.85 -4.70 -14.28
CA LYS A 277 -27.82 -4.97 -15.35
C LYS A 277 -27.42 -6.25 -16.07
#